data_AF-A0A7H0SN16-F1
#
_entry.id   AF-A0A7H0SN16-F1
#
_cell.length_a   1.000
_cell.length_b   1.000
_cell.length_c   1.000
_cell.angle_alpha   90.00
_cell.angle_beta   90.00
_cell.angle_gamma   90.00
#
_symmetry.space_group_name_H-M   'P 1'
#
loop_
_entity.id
_entity.type
_entity.pdbx_description
1 polymer ?
#
loop_
_entity_poly.entity_id
_entity_poly.type
_entity_poly.pdbx_seq_one_letter_code
_entity_poly.pdbx_strand_id
1 'polypeptide(L)'
;MLDTAMVLAQQTENVGPLGPEFGKASPIGLLILVLLAVAVLYIGWAFHRRFSRMNRRRLFAEQHGIDLFDEDALDKAMEEAGVLDQRRKPWF
;
A
#
# COMPACT_ATOMS: atom_id res chain seq x y z
N MET A 1 23.31 -37.29 -9.63
CA MET A 1 23.05 -35.90 -9.19
C MET A 1 21.65 -35.42 -9.57
N LEU A 2 21.12 -35.76 -10.75
CA LEU A 2 19.72 -35.46 -11.12
C LEU A 2 18.69 -36.19 -10.23
N ASP A 3 18.97 -37.43 -9.82
CA ASP A 3 18.03 -38.23 -9.00
C ASP A 3 17.76 -37.63 -7.62
N THR A 4 18.80 -37.10 -6.96
CA THR A 4 18.67 -36.45 -5.65
C THR A 4 17.84 -35.17 -5.75
N ALA A 5 18.02 -34.41 -6.83
CA ALA A 5 17.22 -33.21 -7.11
C ALA A 5 15.75 -33.58 -7.43
N MET A 6 15.53 -34.67 -8.18
CA MET A 6 14.19 -35.16 -8.52
C MET A 6 13.43 -35.66 -7.28
N VAL A 7 14.10 -36.40 -6.38
CA VAL A 7 13.50 -36.89 -5.12
C VAL A 7 13.14 -35.73 -4.19
N LEU A 8 14.01 -34.70 -4.10
CA LEU A 8 13.74 -33.51 -3.29
C LEU A 8 12.60 -32.66 -3.86
N ALA A 9 12.50 -32.56 -5.19
CA ALA A 9 11.39 -31.89 -5.87
C ALA A 9 10.06 -32.65 -5.68
N GLN A 10 10.06 -33.98 -5.79
CA GLN A 10 8.87 -34.82 -5.54
C GLN A 10 8.41 -34.80 -4.08
N GLN A 11 9.33 -34.72 -3.12
CA GLN A 11 8.94 -34.55 -1.73
C GLN A 11 8.23 -33.22 -1.53
N THR A 12 8.70 -32.14 -2.15
CA THR A 12 8.09 -30.79 -2.07
C THR A 12 6.64 -30.77 -2.59
N GLU A 13 6.33 -31.51 -3.65
CA GLU A 13 4.96 -31.60 -4.19
C GLU A 13 4.00 -32.45 -3.33
N ASN A 14 4.51 -33.27 -2.39
CA ASN A 14 3.71 -34.17 -1.56
C ASN A 14 3.62 -33.76 -0.07
N VAL A 15 4.12 -32.57 0.32
CA VAL A 15 4.20 -32.17 1.76
C VAL A 15 2.86 -31.72 2.35
N GLY A 16 1.80 -31.54 1.56
CA GLY A 16 0.50 -31.17 2.12
C GLY A 16 -0.62 -31.26 1.11
N PRO A 17 -1.87 -31.37 1.57
CA PRO A 17 -3.00 -31.53 0.67
C PRO A 17 -3.15 -30.27 -0.20
N LEU A 18 -2.74 -30.37 -1.47
CA LEU A 18 -2.95 -29.33 -2.47
C LEU A 18 -4.41 -29.37 -2.94
N GLY A 19 -5.07 -28.21 -2.99
CA GLY A 19 -6.48 -28.07 -3.34
C GLY A 19 -7.36 -27.55 -2.20
N PRO A 20 -8.69 -27.76 -2.24
CA PRO A 20 -9.66 -27.23 -1.25
C PRO A 20 -9.38 -27.60 0.22
N GLU A 21 -8.52 -28.59 0.42
CA GLU A 21 -8.12 -29.13 1.71
C GLU A 21 -6.95 -28.34 2.36
N PHE A 22 -6.21 -27.52 1.60
CA PHE A 22 -5.05 -26.76 2.10
C PHE A 22 -5.42 -25.80 3.23
N GLY A 23 -6.59 -25.15 3.11
CA GLY A 23 -7.11 -24.25 4.14
C GLY A 23 -7.61 -24.97 5.41
N LYS A 24 -8.01 -26.23 5.29
CA LYS A 24 -8.49 -27.03 6.42
C LYS A 24 -7.33 -27.71 7.15
N ALA A 25 -6.26 -28.06 6.43
CA ALA A 25 -5.12 -28.80 6.95
C ALA A 25 -4.08 -27.94 7.69
N SER A 26 -3.97 -26.64 7.35
CA SER A 26 -3.05 -25.71 8.04
C SER A 26 -3.77 -24.40 8.46
N PRO A 27 -4.46 -24.40 9.62
CA PRO A 27 -5.16 -23.23 10.13
C PRO A 27 -4.24 -22.00 10.30
N ILE A 28 -2.99 -22.22 10.72
CA ILE A 28 -2.01 -21.16 10.95
C ILE A 28 -1.60 -20.50 9.62
N GLY A 29 -1.35 -21.29 8.57
CA GLY A 29 -0.98 -20.76 7.26
C GLY A 29 -2.05 -19.86 6.65
N LEU A 30 -3.33 -20.24 6.80
CA LEU A 30 -4.45 -19.42 6.37
C LEU A 30 -4.53 -18.10 7.15
N LEU A 31 -4.35 -18.13 8.48
CA LEU A 31 -4.37 -16.91 9.28
C LEU A 31 -3.27 -15.93 8.85
N ILE A 32 -2.07 -16.42 8.56
CA ILE A 32 -0.96 -15.60 8.05
C ILE A 32 -1.33 -14.96 6.71
N LEU A 33 -1.91 -15.74 5.78
CA LEU A 33 -2.35 -15.21 4.48
C LEU A 33 -3.44 -14.15 4.62
N VAL A 34 -4.41 -14.35 5.51
CA VAL A 34 -5.46 -13.36 5.80
C VAL A 34 -4.86 -12.09 6.39
N LEU A 35 -3.96 -12.21 7.37
CA LEU A 35 -3.27 -11.04 7.95
C LEU A 35 -2.44 -10.30 6.91
N LEU A 36 -1.75 -11.02 6.03
CA LEU A 36 -0.99 -10.43 4.93
C LEU A 36 -1.92 -9.68 3.97
N ALA A 37 -3.07 -10.26 3.61
CA ALA A 37 -4.05 -9.61 2.76
C ALA A 37 -4.59 -8.32 3.41
N VAL A 38 -4.92 -8.37 4.70
CA VAL A 38 -5.31 -7.18 5.47
C VAL A 38 -4.20 -6.13 5.49
N ALA A 39 -2.95 -6.53 5.69
CA ALA A 39 -1.80 -5.62 5.70
C ALA A 39 -1.61 -4.93 4.33
N VAL A 40 -1.72 -5.67 3.22
CA VAL A 40 -1.61 -5.11 1.86
C VAL A 40 -2.74 -4.12 1.59
N LEU A 41 -3.98 -4.46 1.92
CA LEU A 41 -5.12 -3.56 1.76
C LEU A 41 -4.99 -2.32 2.65
N TYR A 42 -4.52 -2.49 3.88
CA TYR A 42 -4.26 -1.40 4.81
C TYR A 42 -3.19 -0.45 4.27
N ILE A 43 -2.08 -0.97 3.74
CA ILE A 43 -1.02 -0.16 3.12
C ILE A 43 -1.58 0.60 1.91
N GLY A 44 -2.34 -0.06 1.03
CA GLY A 44 -2.98 0.60 -0.11
C GLY A 44 -3.91 1.73 0.32
N TRP A 45 -4.74 1.50 1.32
CA TRP A 45 -5.64 2.51 1.88
C TRP A 45 -4.90 3.66 2.58
N ALA A 46 -3.88 3.35 3.40
CA ALA A 46 -3.09 4.34 4.11
C ALA A 46 -2.29 5.22 3.13
N PHE A 47 -1.73 4.61 2.08
CA PHE A 47 -1.05 5.33 1.01
C PHE A 47 -2.03 6.25 0.30
N HIS A 48 -3.19 5.74 -0.14
CA HIS A 48 -4.23 6.57 -0.77
C HIS A 48 -4.64 7.75 0.12
N ARG A 49 -4.86 7.50 1.41
CA ARG A 49 -5.23 8.52 2.38
C ARG A 49 -4.15 9.60 2.54
N ARG A 50 -2.87 9.21 2.57
CA ARG A 50 -1.74 10.15 2.71
C ARG A 50 -1.49 10.94 1.42
N PHE A 51 -1.59 10.28 0.26
CA PHE A 51 -1.29 10.85 -1.05
C PHE A 51 -2.30 11.90 -1.50
N SER A 52 -3.57 11.77 -1.08
CA SER A 52 -4.64 12.71 -1.44
C SER A 52 -4.29 14.18 -1.14
N ARG A 53 -3.61 14.47 -0.01
CA ARG A 53 -3.20 15.85 0.33
C ARG A 53 -2.13 16.40 -0.61
N MET A 54 -1.12 15.60 -0.91
CA MET A 54 -0.02 15.98 -1.81
C MET A 54 -0.53 16.14 -3.25
N ASN A 55 -1.47 15.29 -3.67
CA ASN A 55 -2.07 15.36 -5.00
C ASN A 55 -2.88 16.64 -5.21
N ARG A 56 -3.58 17.14 -4.18
CA ARG A 56 -4.31 18.41 -4.26
C ARG A 56 -3.37 19.60 -4.43
N ARG A 57 -2.29 19.64 -3.65
CA ARG A 57 -1.24 20.68 -3.76
C ARG A 57 -0.54 20.63 -5.12
N ARG A 58 -0.19 19.42 -5.58
CA ARG A 58 0.40 19.19 -6.91
C ARG A 58 -0.50 19.65 -8.05
N LEU A 59 -1.78 19.26 -8.04
CA LEU A 59 -2.72 19.65 -9.08
C LEU A 59 -2.90 21.16 -9.13
N PHE A 60 -2.96 21.83 -7.97
CA PHE A 60 -3.06 23.28 -7.90
C PHE A 60 -1.80 23.96 -8.45
N ALA A 61 -0.61 23.46 -8.08
CA ALA A 61 0.67 23.95 -8.58
C ALA A 61 0.78 23.82 -10.10
N GLU A 62 0.41 22.66 -10.66
CA GLU A 62 0.38 22.41 -12.12
C GLU A 62 -0.58 23.35 -12.85
N GLN A 63 -1.75 23.65 -12.27
CA GLN A 63 -2.75 24.54 -12.86
C GLN A 63 -2.32 26.01 -12.88
N HIS A 64 -1.56 26.45 -11.87
CA HIS A 64 -1.15 27.85 -11.70
C HIS A 64 0.30 28.11 -12.15
N GLY A 65 1.02 27.07 -12.59
CA GLY A 65 2.43 27.16 -13.00
C GLY A 65 3.38 27.48 -11.84
N ILE A 66 3.00 27.12 -10.61
CA ILE A 66 3.79 27.35 -9.40
C ILE A 66 4.67 26.13 -9.14
N ASP A 67 5.88 26.32 -8.61
CA ASP A 67 6.70 25.21 -8.14
C ASP A 67 6.04 24.55 -6.93
N LEU A 68 5.89 23.22 -6.97
CA LEU A 68 5.31 22.43 -5.89
C LEU A 68 6.12 22.52 -4.58
N PHE A 69 7.43 22.74 -4.70
CA PHE A 69 8.34 22.78 -3.56
C PHE A 69 8.50 24.18 -2.94
N ASP A 70 8.00 25.21 -3.61
CA ASP A 70 7.90 26.57 -3.05
C ASP A 70 6.65 26.65 -2.16
N GLU A 71 6.77 26.12 -0.94
CA GLU A 71 5.65 25.98 -0.01
C GLU A 71 4.99 27.32 0.31
N ASP A 72 5.77 28.40 0.44
CA ASP A 72 5.27 29.73 0.79
C ASP A 72 4.45 30.35 -0.35
N ALA A 73 4.97 30.28 -1.59
CA ALA A 73 4.26 30.78 -2.75
C ALA A 73 2.99 29.96 -3.04
N LEU A 74 3.07 28.64 -2.90
CA LEU A 74 1.95 27.73 -3.13
C LEU A 74 0.86 27.91 -2.08
N ASP A 75 1.20 27.98 -0.80
CA ASP A 75 0.21 28.12 0.28
C ASP A 75 -0.48 29.50 0.19
N LYS A 76 0.24 30.57 -0.17
CA LYS A 76 -0.36 31.89 -0.42
C LYS A 76 -1.34 31.88 -1.59
N ALA A 77 -0.95 31.27 -2.71
CA ALA A 77 -1.83 31.16 -3.88
C ALA A 77 -3.06 30.30 -3.59
N MET A 78 -2.90 29.20 -2.84
CA MET A 78 -4.03 28.37 -2.41
C MET A 78 -4.93 29.08 -1.39
N GLU A 79 -4.39 29.97 -0.55
CA GLU A 79 -5.15 30.81 0.38
C GLU A 79 -5.97 31.86 -0.36
N GLU A 80 -5.37 32.57 -1.33
CA GLU A 80 -6.05 33.53 -2.20
C GLU A 80 -7.19 32.87 -2.99
N ALA A 81 -6.99 31.62 -3.44
CA ALA A 81 -8.01 30.82 -4.11
C ALA A 81 -9.04 30.17 -3.16
N GLY A 82 -8.88 30.32 -1.83
CA GLY A 82 -9.79 29.76 -0.82
C GLY A 82 -9.78 28.23 -0.73
N VAL A 83 -8.79 27.56 -1.32
CA VAL A 83 -8.67 26.09 -1.37
C VAL A 83 -7.67 25.53 -0.37
N LEU A 84 -6.96 26.39 0.37
CA LEU A 84 -6.00 26.00 1.40
C LEU A 84 -6.67 25.12 2.45
N ASP A 85 -6.13 23.91 2.65
CA ASP A 85 -6.63 22.96 3.65
C ASP A 85 -6.17 23.40 5.06
N GLN A 86 -7.02 24.15 5.76
CA GLN A 86 -6.77 24.64 7.13
C GLN A 86 -6.92 23.55 8.21
N ARG A 87 -7.14 22.29 7.84
CA ARG A 87 -7.33 21.22 8.83
C ARG A 87 -6.05 21.07 9.66
N ARG A 88 -6.21 21.15 10.99
CA ARG A 88 -5.12 21.01 11.96
C ARG A 88 -4.27 19.78 11.63
N LYS A 89 -2.95 19.96 11.57
CA LYS A 89 -1.99 18.84 11.54
C LYS A 89 -2.33 17.94 12.74
N PRO A 90 -2.77 16.69 12.54
CA PRO A 90 -2.91 15.77 13.67
C PRO A 90 -1.54 15.63 14.33
N TRP A 91 -1.51 15.69 15.65
CA TRP A 91 -0.29 15.67 16.45
C TRP A 91 0.25 14.24 16.56
N PHE A 92 0.74 13.67 15.45
CA PHE A 92 1.51 12.42 15.39
C PHE A 92 2.34 12.37 14.11
#